data_AF-A0A2G2B532-F1
#
_entry.id   AF-A0A2G2B532-F1
#
_cell.length_a   1.000
_cell.length_b   1.000
_cell.length_c   1.000
_cell.angle_alpha   90.00
_cell.angle_beta   90.00
_cell.angle_gamma   90.00
#
_symmetry.space_group_name_H-M   'P 1'
#
loop_
_entity.id
_entity.type
_entity.pdbx_description
1 polymer ?
#
loop_
_entity_poly.entity_id
_entity_poly.type
_entity_poly.pdbx_seq_one_letter_code
_entity_poly.pdbx_strand_id
1 'polypeptide(L)' 'MQIQQMSDDYFVSGQIHPEHIDAIAKHGFKSVICNRPDGEVMGQPHSDHVL' A
#
# COMPACT_ATOMS: atom_id res chain seq x y z
N MET A 1 -3.61 -0.68 9.48
CA MET A 1 -2.83 -1.36 8.42
C MET A 1 -2.59 -2.80 8.86
N GLN A 2 -2.94 -3.80 8.03
CA GLN A 2 -2.68 -5.22 8.31
C GLN A 2 -1.96 -5.82 7.10
N ILE A 3 -0.68 -6.15 7.29
CA ILE A 3 0.19 -6.71 6.25
C ILE A 3 0.27 -8.22 6.46
N GLN A 4 0.03 -8.98 5.39
CA GLN A 4 0.10 -10.43 5.36
C GLN A 4 1.22 -10.85 4.42
N GLN A 5 2.09 -11.73 4.89
CA GLN A 5 3.18 -12.29 4.09
C GLN A 5 2.65 -13.43 3.21
N MET A 6 2.89 -13.36 1.91
CA MET A 6 2.48 -14.37 0.93
C MET A 6 3.66 -15.23 0.46
N SER A 7 4.87 -14.64 0.37
CA SER A 7 6.15 -15.30 0.12
C SER A 7 7.27 -14.57 0.88
N ASP A 8 8.52 -15.02 0.69
CA ASP A 8 9.69 -14.42 1.35
C ASP A 8 9.85 -12.91 1.07
N ASP A 9 9.42 -12.45 -0.11
CA ASP A 9 9.60 -11.08 -0.62
C ASP A 9 8.29 -10.39 -1.05
N TYR A 10 7.14 -11.06 -0.93
CA TYR A 10 5.85 -10.52 -1.35
C TYR A 10 4.84 -10.49 -0.20
N PHE A 11 4.25 -9.32 -0.01
CA PHE A 11 3.32 -9.05 1.08
C PHE A 11 2.10 -8.31 0.52
N VAL A 12 0.94 -8.59 1.10
CA VAL A 12 -0.34 -8.00 0.72
C VAL A 12 -0.93 -7.29 1.91
N SER A 13 -1.51 -6.12 1.68
CA SER A 13 -2.30 -5.37 2.65
C SER A 13 -3.65 -5.01 2.03
N GLY A 14 -4.62 -4.71 2.88
CA GLY A 14 -5.75 -3.88 2.47
C GLY A 14 -5.30 -2.47 2.10
N GLN A 15 -6.26 -1.55 1.92
CA GLN A 15 -5.99 -0.15 1.59
C GLN A 15 -4.96 0.47 2.56
N ILE A 16 -3.89 1.04 1.99
CA ILE A 16 -2.94 1.88 2.71
C ILE A 16 -3.25 3.36 2.45
N HIS A 17 -2.74 4.23 3.31
CA HIS A 17 -2.93 5.68 3.27
C HIS A 17 -1.55 6.35 3.23
N PRO A 18 -1.44 7.61 2.78
CA PRO A 18 -0.16 8.33 2.67
C PRO A 18 0.65 8.32 3.98
N GLU A 19 -0.02 8.42 5.13
CA GLU A 19 0.59 8.37 6.47
C GLU A 19 1.28 7.03 6.81
N HIS A 20 0.98 5.95 6.09
CA HIS A 20 1.60 4.65 6.31
C HIS A 20 2.91 4.46 5.56
N ILE A 21 3.20 5.29 4.54
CA ILE A 21 4.31 5.08 3.60
C ILE A 21 5.67 5.11 4.31
N ASP A 22 5.88 6.05 5.22
CA ASP A 22 7.12 6.13 6.00
C ASP A 22 7.38 4.87 6.84
N ALA A 23 6.33 4.29 7.42
CA ALA A 23 6.45 3.06 8.20
C ALA A 23 6.77 1.87 7.30
N ILE A 24 6.07 1.75 6.17
CA ILE A 24 6.31 0.70 5.16
C ILE A 24 7.76 0.79 4.64
N ALA A 25 8.24 1.97 4.28
CA ALA A 25 9.62 2.17 3.80
C ALA A 25 10.66 1.77 4.86
N LYS A 26 10.45 2.12 6.13
CA LYS A 26 11.33 1.71 7.26
C LYS A 26 11.41 0.20 7.45
N HIS A 27 10.37 -0.54 7.05
CA HIS A 27 10.37 -2.00 7.05
C HIS A 27 11.09 -2.62 5.83
N GLY A 28 11.67 -1.82 4.94
CA GLY A 28 12.50 -2.27 3.84
C GLY A 28 11.75 -2.57 2.53
N PHE A 29 10.45 -2.26 2.46
CA PHE A 29 9.69 -2.33 1.22
C PHE A 29 10.16 -1.26 0.24
N LYS A 30 10.35 -1.65 -1.03
CA LYS A 30 10.89 -0.77 -2.09
C LYS A 30 9.87 -0.37 -3.14
N SER A 31 8.77 -1.13 -3.24
CA SER A 31 7.76 -0.96 -4.27
C SER A 31 6.38 -1.18 -3.67
N VAL A 32 5.40 -0.41 -4.16
CA VAL A 32 3.99 -0.57 -3.86
C VAL A 32 3.26 -0.89 -5.17
N ILE A 33 2.36 -1.86 -5.14
CA ILE A 33 1.51 -2.21 -6.29
C ILE A 33 0.07 -1.79 -5.97
N CYS A 34 -0.45 -0.84 -6.72
CA CYS A 34 -1.82 -0.36 -6.59
C CYS A 34 -2.76 -1.27 -7.39
N ASN A 35 -3.29 -2.32 -6.76
CA ASN A 35 -4.25 -3.21 -7.41
C ASN A 35 -5.67 -2.61 -7.55
N ARG A 36 -5.95 -1.48 -6.87
CA ARG A 36 -7.21 -0.75 -6.96
C ARG A 36 -7.02 0.51 -7.82
N PRO A 37 -7.69 0.63 -8.97
CA PRO A 37 -7.69 1.85 -9.79
C PRO A 37 -8.31 3.04 -9.04
N ASP A 38 -7.90 4.24 -9.43
CA ASP A 38 -8.42 5.48 -8.86
C ASP A 38 -9.93 5.63 -9.10
N GLY A 39 -10.68 5.95 -8.04
CA GLY A 39 -12.13 6.17 -8.08
C GLY A 39 -13.02 4.92 -8.01
N GLU A 40 -12.46 3.73 -7.74
CA GLU A 40 -13.26 2.49 -7.58
C GLU A 40 -14.22 2.56 -6.38
N VAL A 41 -13.79 3.16 -5.26
CA VAL A 41 -14.55 3.28 -4.01
C VAL A 41 -14.51 4.71 -3.48
N MET A 42 -15.64 5.21 -2.97
CA MET A 42 -15.72 6.51 -2.33
C MET A 42 -14.77 6.59 -1.12
N GLY A 43 -13.94 7.63 -1.09
CA GLY A 43 -13.01 7.88 0.02
C GLY A 43 -11.68 7.12 -0.05
N GLN A 44 -11.40 6.39 -1.13
CA GLN A 44 -10.05 5.86 -1.36
C GLN A 44 -9.05 7.00 -1.64
N PRO A 45 -7.78 6.87 -1.23
CA PRO A 45 -6.73 7.78 -1.69
C PRO A 45 -6.46 7.55 -3.18
N HIS A 46 -6.00 8.60 -3.85
CA HIS A 46 -5.48 8.50 -5.21
C HIS A 46 -4.07 7.90 -5.18
N SER A 47 -3.72 7.15 -6.23
CA SER A 47 -2.46 6.41 -6.31
C SER A 47 -1.21 7.30 -6.24
N ASP A 48 -1.28 8.54 -6.74
CA ASP A 48 -0.20 9.53 -6.69
C ASP A 48 0.09 10.08 -5.28
N HIS A 49 -0.81 9.92 -4.32
CA HIS A 49 -0.58 10.34 -2.93
C HIS A 49 0.16 9.28 -2.11
N VAL A 50 0.39 8.08 -2.67
CA VAL A 50 1.04 6.94 -2.00
C VAL A 50 2.31 6.45 -2.71
N LEU A 51 2.69 7.10 -3.83
CA LEU A 51 3.86 6.80 -4.65
C LEU A 51 4.84 7.98 -4.65
#